data_AF-A0A1G0YMR5-F1
#
_entry.id   AF-A0A1G0YMR5-F1
#
_cell.length_a   1.000
_cell.length_b   1.000
_cell.length_c   1.000
_cell.angle_alpha   90.00
_cell.angle_beta   90.00
_cell.angle_gamma   90.00
#
_symmetry.space_group_name_H-M   'P 1'
#
loop_
_entity.id
_entity.type
_entity.pdbx_description
1 polymer ?
#
loop_
_entity_poly.entity_id
_entity_poly.type
_entity_poly.pdbx_seq_one_letter_code
_entity_poly.pdbx_strand_id
1 'polypeptide(L)'
;MLSDCVVVSNAAFWCGGGICCFQGGTISNCTVQANFAYGYGGGGIYCYDGGLVMNCMVAANLASNYAAGGGIKCEGNVKLPHVQDCIVRGHANGGGVSCVPGDIYRCTISGNTNSSGGGLNLSAWSSASNCIISGNTAEFWGGGVRCVQNTTLNNCLITGNRAGSGGGLYYYRGGEANNCTIVGNTATNKAGGIYCDEAGLTRNCIVWHNDLNGVWSEWFADTNPTNLASRLAMFSIANTNGLEIHVRCTNSRIYSFEYVENLTSGTWSNVPGQTNLPGAASGVLSAIPVPVVTQGYFRIKATKP
;
A
#
# COMPACT_ATOMS: atom_id res chain seq x y z
N MET A 1 17.99 28.21 -12.07
CA MET A 1 16.80 27.49 -12.58
C MET A 1 17.28 26.59 -13.70
N LEU A 2 16.94 25.30 -13.65
CA LEU A 2 17.12 24.36 -14.74
C LEU A 2 15.74 24.04 -15.30
N SER A 3 15.53 24.25 -16.60
CA SER A 3 14.25 23.92 -17.21
C SER A 3 14.42 23.26 -18.58
N ASP A 4 13.43 22.44 -18.94
CA ASP A 4 13.29 21.86 -20.30
C ASP A 4 14.52 21.03 -20.73
N CYS A 5 15.13 20.35 -19.75
CA CYS A 5 16.38 19.60 -19.91
C CYS A 5 16.19 18.09 -19.75
N VAL A 6 17.11 17.33 -20.35
CA VAL A 6 17.29 15.90 -20.09
C VAL A 6 18.61 15.70 -19.36
N VAL A 7 18.56 15.13 -18.15
CA VAL A 7 19.71 14.82 -17.30
C VAL A 7 19.80 13.31 -17.15
N VAL A 8 20.75 12.70 -17.86
CA VAL A 8 20.81 11.24 -18.00
C VAL A 8 22.22 10.68 -17.80
N SER A 9 22.32 9.53 -17.14
CA SER A 9 23.56 8.75 -17.00
C SER A 9 24.71 9.49 -16.33
N ASN A 10 24.40 10.40 -15.41
CA ASN A 10 25.38 11.06 -14.57
C ASN A 10 25.63 10.25 -13.29
N ALA A 11 26.80 10.42 -12.70
CA ALA A 11 27.15 9.78 -11.44
C ALA A 11 27.80 10.77 -10.48
N ALA A 12 27.41 10.69 -9.21
CA ALA A 12 28.03 11.46 -8.14
C ALA A 12 28.45 10.54 -6.99
N PHE A 13 29.57 10.86 -6.34
CA PHE A 13 30.01 10.09 -5.18
C PHE A 13 29.10 10.32 -3.97
N TRP A 14 28.58 11.53 -3.79
CA TRP A 14 27.84 11.91 -2.58
C TRP A 14 26.33 11.87 -2.79
N CYS A 15 25.75 12.85 -3.48
CA CYS A 15 24.30 13.00 -3.63
C CYS A 15 23.96 13.71 -4.93
N GLY A 16 22.70 13.62 -5.36
CA GLY A 16 22.22 14.33 -6.55
C GLY A 16 22.91 13.81 -7.80
N GLY A 17 22.84 12.50 -8.04
CA GLY A 17 23.57 11.84 -9.13
C GLY A 17 23.35 12.50 -10.49
N GLY A 18 22.14 13.03 -10.72
CA GLY A 18 21.85 13.91 -11.84
C GLY A 18 21.90 15.39 -11.48
N ILE A 19 21.17 15.80 -10.43
CA ILE A 19 21.03 17.20 -10.05
C ILE A 19 21.16 17.36 -8.54
N CYS A 20 21.99 18.31 -8.11
CA CYS A 20 22.08 18.75 -6.72
C CYS A 20 21.68 20.23 -6.62
N CYS A 21 20.65 20.51 -5.83
CA CYS A 21 20.17 21.84 -5.50
C CYS A 21 20.49 22.12 -4.03
N PHE A 22 21.45 23.01 -3.78
CA PHE A 22 21.85 23.41 -2.43
C PHE A 22 21.34 24.82 -2.14
N GLN A 23 20.63 24.98 -1.02
CA GLN A 23 20.04 26.24 -0.55
C GLN A 23 18.96 26.84 -1.48
N GLY A 24 18.24 25.98 -2.20
CA GLY A 24 17.17 26.35 -3.12
C GLY A 24 17.43 25.93 -4.56
N GLY A 25 16.74 26.60 -5.49
CA GLY A 25 16.78 26.30 -6.92
C GLY A 25 15.46 25.75 -7.44
N THR A 26 15.24 25.88 -8.74
CA THR A 26 14.05 25.36 -9.41
C THR A 26 14.47 24.46 -10.54
N ILE A 27 13.91 23.26 -10.57
CA ILE A 27 14.01 22.28 -11.63
C ILE A 27 12.59 22.12 -12.18
N SER A 28 12.39 22.46 -13.45
CA SER A 28 11.05 22.45 -14.05
C SER A 28 11.05 21.81 -15.44
N ASN A 29 10.03 21.02 -15.76
CA ASN A 29 9.87 20.43 -17.12
C ASN A 29 11.08 19.57 -17.55
N CYS A 30 11.76 18.92 -16.61
CA CYS A 30 12.95 18.13 -16.90
C CYS A 30 12.67 16.63 -16.88
N THR A 31 13.46 15.87 -17.64
CA THR A 31 13.58 14.42 -17.49
C THR A 31 14.91 14.08 -16.82
N VAL A 32 14.87 13.43 -15.66
CA VAL A 32 16.05 13.03 -14.89
C VAL A 32 16.07 11.51 -14.79
N GLN A 33 16.97 10.87 -15.55
CA GLN A 33 16.92 9.42 -15.74
C GLN A 33 18.27 8.71 -15.60
N ALA A 34 18.27 7.49 -15.06
CA ALA A 34 19.44 6.61 -15.06
C ALA A 34 20.70 7.24 -14.45
N ASN A 35 20.53 8.17 -13.51
CA ASN A 35 21.63 8.77 -12.76
C ASN A 35 21.91 7.96 -11.49
N PHE A 36 23.13 8.06 -11.00
CA PHE A 36 23.63 7.24 -9.91
C PHE A 36 24.28 8.08 -8.82
N ALA A 37 23.92 7.82 -7.55
CA ALA A 37 24.61 8.38 -6.39
C ALA A 37 25.18 7.25 -5.52
N TYR A 38 26.49 7.30 -5.26
CA TYR A 38 27.16 6.30 -4.40
C TYR A 38 26.97 6.55 -2.89
N GLY A 39 26.53 7.75 -2.49
CA GLY A 39 26.52 8.17 -1.10
C GLY A 39 25.13 8.32 -0.48
N TYR A 40 24.83 9.54 -0.04
CA TYR A 40 23.78 9.91 0.91
C TYR A 40 22.37 10.03 0.32
N GLY A 41 22.17 9.72 -0.96
CA GLY A 41 20.85 9.69 -1.61
C GLY A 41 20.63 10.65 -2.77
N GLY A 42 19.37 10.73 -3.22
CA GLY A 42 19.00 11.55 -4.38
C GLY A 42 19.69 11.07 -5.64
N GLY A 43 19.54 9.79 -5.99
CA GLY A 43 20.18 9.20 -7.17
C GLY A 43 19.90 10.03 -8.43
N GLY A 44 18.68 10.54 -8.56
CA GLY A 44 18.32 11.53 -9.58
C GLY A 44 18.56 12.95 -9.09
N ILE A 45 17.76 13.38 -8.12
CA ILE A 45 17.73 14.76 -7.64
C ILE A 45 17.95 14.79 -6.13
N TYR A 46 18.81 15.69 -5.68
CA TYR A 46 18.95 16.06 -4.28
C TYR A 46 18.62 17.54 -4.07
N CYS A 47 17.69 17.84 -3.17
CA CYS A 47 17.32 19.19 -2.75
C CYS A 47 17.67 19.36 -1.27
N TYR A 48 18.62 20.24 -0.99
CA TYR A 48 19.03 20.60 0.37
C TYR A 48 18.68 22.05 0.68
N ASP A 49 18.06 22.27 1.83
CA ASP A 49 17.66 23.56 2.37
C ASP A 49 16.88 24.42 1.36
N GLY A 50 15.77 23.85 0.90
CA GLY A 50 14.90 24.38 -0.14
C GLY A 50 15.04 23.62 -1.46
N GLY A 51 14.44 24.17 -2.51
CA GLY A 51 14.43 23.57 -3.84
C GLY A 51 13.01 23.26 -4.27
N LEU A 52 12.73 23.49 -5.54
CA LEU A 52 11.43 23.24 -6.15
C LEU A 52 11.61 22.37 -7.37
N VAL A 53 11.16 21.13 -7.28
CA VAL A 53 11.08 20.19 -8.40
C VAL A 53 9.64 20.20 -8.89
N MET A 54 9.40 20.66 -10.11
CA MET A 54 8.05 20.74 -10.67
C MET A 54 7.95 20.18 -12.07
N ASN A 55 6.82 19.57 -12.42
CA ASN A 55 6.56 19.10 -13.80
C ASN A 55 7.69 18.20 -14.36
N CYS A 56 8.33 17.39 -13.50
CA CYS A 56 9.48 16.58 -13.90
C CYS A 56 9.13 15.10 -13.98
N MET A 57 9.80 14.41 -14.91
CA MET A 57 9.87 12.96 -14.94
C MET A 57 11.19 12.52 -14.30
N VAL A 58 11.13 11.82 -13.17
CA VAL A 58 12.30 11.26 -12.49
C VAL A 58 12.18 9.74 -12.56
N ALA A 59 13.10 9.08 -13.26
CA ALA A 59 12.94 7.66 -13.57
C ALA A 59 14.25 6.87 -13.51
N ALA A 60 14.20 5.63 -13.02
CA ALA A 60 15.32 4.68 -13.09
C ALA A 60 16.67 5.19 -12.52
N ASN A 61 16.62 6.18 -11.64
CA ASN A 61 17.79 6.63 -10.90
C ASN A 61 18.05 5.70 -9.70
N LEU A 62 19.32 5.57 -9.33
CA LEU A 62 19.78 4.63 -8.31
C LEU A 62 20.61 5.36 -7.25
N ALA A 63 20.36 5.04 -5.98
CA ALA A 63 21.25 5.35 -4.87
C ALA A 63 21.77 4.03 -4.30
N SER A 64 23.05 3.95 -3.96
CA SER A 64 23.63 2.73 -3.34
C SER A 64 23.07 2.45 -1.93
N ASN A 65 22.60 3.49 -1.24
CA ASN A 65 22.13 3.42 0.13
C ASN A 65 20.61 3.29 0.19
N TYR A 66 20.14 2.17 0.74
CA TYR A 66 18.74 1.71 0.80
C TYR A 66 17.78 2.59 1.65
N ALA A 67 18.17 3.80 2.05
CA ALA A 67 17.33 4.69 2.87
C ALA A 67 17.12 6.07 2.25
N ALA A 68 17.64 6.31 1.04
CA ALA A 68 18.09 7.64 0.68
C ALA A 68 17.36 8.32 -0.49
N GLY A 69 16.22 7.80 -0.98
CA GLY A 69 15.48 8.43 -2.09
C GLY A 69 16.24 8.31 -3.43
N GLY A 70 16.13 7.15 -4.08
CA GLY A 70 16.79 6.83 -5.34
C GLY A 70 16.35 7.77 -6.46
N GLY A 71 15.09 8.18 -6.46
CA GLY A 71 14.57 9.23 -7.33
C GLY A 71 14.95 10.62 -6.82
N ILE A 72 14.26 11.05 -5.77
CA ILE A 72 14.40 12.41 -5.22
C ILE A 72 14.65 12.31 -3.71
N LYS A 73 15.64 13.06 -3.22
CA LYS A 73 15.85 13.28 -1.80
C LYS A 73 15.70 14.76 -1.47
N CYS A 74 14.89 15.06 -0.47
CA CYS A 74 14.65 16.39 0.08
C CYS A 74 15.10 16.45 1.54
N GLU A 75 15.92 17.43 1.87
CA GLU A 75 16.40 17.67 3.22
C GLU A 75 16.32 19.17 3.52
N GLY A 76 15.52 19.56 4.50
CA GLY A 76 15.31 20.96 4.87
C GLY A 76 15.92 21.28 6.23
N ASN A 77 16.47 22.48 6.40
CA ASN A 77 16.86 22.97 7.72
C ASN A 77 16.12 24.27 8.04
N VAL A 78 16.28 25.26 7.17
CA VAL A 78 15.62 26.57 7.25
C VAL A 78 14.53 26.69 6.18
N LYS A 79 14.80 26.24 4.95
CA LYS A 79 13.86 26.29 3.83
C LYS A 79 13.34 24.89 3.51
N LEU A 80 12.04 24.82 3.27
CA LEU A 80 11.36 23.57 2.94
C LEU A 80 11.53 23.25 1.44
N PRO A 81 12.02 22.05 1.08
CA PRO A 81 11.99 21.60 -0.31
C PRO A 81 10.59 21.15 -0.73
N HIS A 82 10.24 21.39 -2.00
CA HIS A 82 8.94 21.07 -2.57
C HIS A 82 9.09 20.23 -3.85
N VAL A 83 8.31 19.16 -3.94
CA VAL A 83 8.17 18.31 -5.13
C VAL A 83 6.72 18.36 -5.57
N GLN A 84 6.44 18.90 -6.75
CA GLN A 84 5.07 19.06 -7.22
C GLN A 84 4.87 18.64 -8.67
N ASP A 85 3.70 18.09 -9.00
CA ASP A 85 3.33 17.79 -10.38
C ASP A 85 4.34 16.86 -11.10
N CYS A 86 4.99 15.97 -10.34
CA CYS A 86 6.07 15.11 -10.84
C CYS A 86 5.62 13.65 -10.99
N ILE A 87 6.28 12.94 -11.89
CA ILE A 87 6.20 11.48 -12.02
C ILE A 87 7.54 10.90 -11.57
N VAL A 88 7.52 10.06 -10.52
CA VAL A 88 8.71 9.45 -9.91
C VAL A 88 8.60 7.93 -9.97
N ARG A 89 9.42 7.25 -10.78
CA ARG A 89 9.20 5.84 -11.08
C ARG A 89 10.42 4.96 -11.34
N GLY A 90 10.26 3.67 -11.04
CA GLY A 90 11.21 2.64 -11.45
C GLY A 90 12.58 2.74 -10.77
N HIS A 91 12.65 3.36 -9.59
CA HIS A 91 13.90 3.46 -8.82
C HIS A 91 14.17 2.16 -8.08
N ALA A 92 15.15 1.38 -8.54
CA ALA A 92 15.65 0.20 -7.81
C ALA A 92 16.54 0.65 -6.65
N ASN A 93 16.44 -0.01 -5.49
CA ASN A 93 17.34 0.14 -4.34
C ASN A 93 17.55 1.56 -3.79
N GLY A 94 16.54 2.43 -3.88
CA GLY A 94 16.60 3.75 -3.26
C GLY A 94 15.25 4.36 -2.90
N GLY A 95 14.14 3.75 -3.33
CA GLY A 95 12.81 4.32 -3.18
C GLY A 95 12.54 5.50 -4.12
N GLY A 96 11.28 5.95 -4.14
CA GLY A 96 10.84 7.04 -5.00
C GLY A 96 11.31 8.39 -4.48
N VAL A 97 10.73 8.83 -3.36
CA VAL A 97 11.01 10.14 -2.74
C VAL A 97 11.25 9.98 -1.24
N SER A 98 12.30 10.61 -0.73
CA SER A 98 12.61 10.68 0.71
C SER A 98 12.66 12.13 1.17
N CYS A 99 11.91 12.50 2.20
CA CYS A 99 11.79 13.88 2.70
C CYS A 99 12.06 13.98 4.21
N VAL A 100 12.94 14.90 4.59
CA VAL A 100 13.30 15.21 6.00
C VAL A 100 13.67 16.70 6.18
N PRO A 101 12.72 17.62 6.44
CA PRO A 101 11.35 17.66 5.94
C PRO A 101 11.25 17.85 4.42
N GLY A 102 10.03 17.79 3.88
CA GLY A 102 9.69 18.21 2.53
C GLY A 102 8.20 18.07 2.23
N ASP A 103 7.72 18.82 1.25
CA ASP A 103 6.33 18.74 0.78
C ASP A 103 6.24 18.11 -0.59
N ILE A 104 5.30 17.18 -0.75
CA ILE A 104 5.02 16.51 -2.01
C ILE A 104 3.58 16.77 -2.40
N TYR A 105 3.35 17.23 -3.63
CA TYR A 105 2.02 17.67 -4.06
C TYR A 105 1.69 17.24 -5.48
N ARG A 106 0.52 16.64 -5.71
CA ARG A 106 0.06 16.22 -7.06
C ARG A 106 1.08 15.37 -7.82
N CYS A 107 1.76 14.47 -7.12
CA CYS A 107 2.77 13.61 -7.73
C CYS A 107 2.24 12.18 -7.95
N THR A 108 2.74 11.53 -8.99
CA THR A 108 2.58 10.08 -9.20
C THR A 108 3.89 9.37 -8.86
N ILE A 109 3.89 8.57 -7.80
CA ILE A 109 5.05 7.82 -7.33
C ILE A 109 4.79 6.33 -7.53
N SER A 110 5.50 5.69 -8.45
CA SER A 110 5.16 4.31 -8.84
C SER A 110 6.32 3.38 -9.19
N GLY A 111 6.16 2.09 -8.91
CA GLY A 111 7.14 1.07 -9.31
C GLY A 111 8.52 1.23 -8.66
N ASN A 112 8.59 1.87 -7.50
CA ASN A 112 9.86 2.12 -6.80
C ASN A 112 10.11 1.04 -5.75
N THR A 113 11.39 0.71 -5.54
CA THR A 113 11.81 -0.33 -4.59
C THR A 113 12.81 0.22 -3.58
N ASN A 114 12.58 -0.06 -2.30
CA ASN A 114 13.51 0.29 -1.23
C ASN A 114 13.48 -0.71 -0.08
N SER A 115 14.39 -0.59 0.90
CA SER A 115 14.25 -1.33 2.16
C SER A 115 13.04 -0.86 2.97
N SER A 116 12.76 0.45 2.95
CA SER A 116 11.69 1.10 3.71
C SER A 116 11.16 2.32 2.96
N GLY A 117 9.83 2.49 2.91
CA GLY A 117 9.23 3.57 2.14
C GLY A 117 9.50 3.40 0.65
N GLY A 118 8.95 2.32 0.06
CA GLY A 118 9.22 1.96 -1.33
C GLY A 118 8.89 3.12 -2.29
N GLY A 119 7.69 3.70 -2.13
CA GLY A 119 7.30 4.94 -2.82
C GLY A 119 7.83 6.18 -2.11
N LEU A 120 7.33 6.40 -0.88
CA LEU A 120 7.64 7.58 -0.07
C LEU A 120 8.22 7.18 1.30
N ASN A 121 9.27 7.88 1.71
CA ASN A 121 9.77 7.88 3.08
C ASN A 121 9.68 9.29 3.65
N LEU A 122 8.76 9.51 4.58
CA LEU A 122 8.43 10.83 5.13
C LEU A 122 8.86 10.88 6.60
N SER A 123 9.51 11.96 6.99
CA SER A 123 9.76 12.26 8.41
C SER A 123 9.78 13.75 8.70
N ALA A 124 9.88 14.11 9.99
CA ALA A 124 10.14 15.46 10.45
C ALA A 124 9.17 16.53 9.90
N TRP A 125 7.85 16.34 10.01
CA TRP A 125 6.83 17.28 9.47
C TRP A 125 6.67 17.28 7.95
N SER A 126 7.23 16.29 7.26
CA SER A 126 6.98 16.11 5.82
C SER A 126 5.51 15.82 5.52
N SER A 127 5.06 16.32 4.38
CA SER A 127 3.69 16.13 3.91
C SER A 127 3.64 15.56 2.49
N ALA A 128 2.60 14.79 2.20
CA ALA A 128 2.24 14.45 0.83
C ALA A 128 0.73 14.63 0.62
N SER A 129 0.36 15.33 -0.46
CA SER A 129 -1.05 15.60 -0.73
C SER A 129 -1.43 15.50 -2.20
N ASN A 130 -2.64 14.98 -2.44
CA ASN A 130 -3.19 14.77 -3.78
C ASN A 130 -2.29 13.90 -4.66
N CYS A 131 -1.61 12.93 -4.05
CA CYS A 131 -0.66 12.05 -4.73
C CYS A 131 -1.26 10.68 -5.06
N ILE A 132 -0.76 10.07 -6.12
CA ILE A 132 -0.99 8.67 -6.45
C ILE A 132 0.28 7.89 -6.15
N ILE A 133 0.21 6.95 -5.22
CA ILE A 133 1.34 6.14 -4.75
C ILE A 133 1.02 4.68 -5.05
N SER A 134 1.63 4.12 -6.09
CA SER A 134 1.20 2.81 -6.60
C SER A 134 2.29 1.84 -7.04
N GLY A 135 2.07 0.54 -6.84
CA GLY A 135 2.99 -0.49 -7.33
C GLY A 135 4.40 -0.41 -6.73
N ASN A 136 4.58 0.24 -5.57
CA ASN A 136 5.88 0.37 -4.92
C ASN A 136 6.11 -0.80 -3.95
N THR A 137 7.38 -1.16 -3.77
CA THR A 137 7.79 -2.29 -2.92
C THR A 137 8.79 -1.85 -1.85
N ALA A 138 8.53 -2.24 -0.62
CA ALA A 138 9.49 -2.14 0.47
C ALA A 138 9.87 -3.55 0.96
N GLU A 139 11.13 -3.77 1.35
CA GLU A 139 11.52 -5.02 1.99
C GLU A 139 10.88 -5.15 3.38
N PHE A 140 10.95 -4.10 4.19
CA PHE A 140 10.56 -4.14 5.59
C PHE A 140 9.27 -3.40 5.87
N TRP A 141 9.19 -2.10 5.52
CA TRP A 141 8.14 -1.23 6.06
C TRP A 141 7.63 -0.24 5.03
N GLY A 142 6.30 -0.12 4.91
CA GLY A 142 5.67 0.95 4.13
C GLY A 142 5.95 0.82 2.64
N GLY A 143 5.24 -0.09 1.98
CA GLY A 143 5.47 -0.38 0.56
C GLY A 143 5.18 0.86 -0.28
N GLY A 144 4.02 1.45 -0.04
CA GLY A 144 3.66 2.75 -0.57
C GLY A 144 4.36 3.87 0.18
N VAL A 145 4.06 3.98 1.48
CA VAL A 145 4.55 5.07 2.32
C VAL A 145 5.02 4.57 3.68
N ARG A 146 6.20 5.04 4.10
CA ARG A 146 6.64 5.01 5.49
C ARG A 146 6.55 6.42 6.07
N CYS A 147 5.84 6.53 7.18
CA CYS A 147 5.64 7.75 7.96
C CYS A 147 6.42 7.64 9.28
N VAL A 148 7.34 8.56 9.53
CA VAL A 148 8.14 8.60 10.77
C VAL A 148 7.89 9.91 11.48
N GLN A 149 7.09 9.88 12.55
CA GLN A 149 6.78 11.01 13.43
C GLN A 149 6.23 12.27 12.71
N ASN A 150 5.07 12.76 13.14
CA ASN A 150 4.53 14.06 12.72
C ASN A 150 4.44 14.26 11.20
N THR A 151 4.16 13.23 10.41
CA THR A 151 3.97 13.36 8.96
C THR A 151 2.50 13.43 8.60
N THR A 152 2.16 14.01 7.45
CA THR A 152 0.75 14.12 7.02
C THR A 152 0.55 13.67 5.57
N LEU A 153 -0.46 12.83 5.36
CA LEU A 153 -0.97 12.42 4.06
C LEU A 153 -2.39 12.97 3.89
N ASN A 154 -2.66 13.69 2.81
CA ASN A 154 -3.98 14.26 2.55
C ASN A 154 -4.45 13.97 1.13
N ASN A 155 -5.66 13.45 0.97
CA ASN A 155 -6.26 13.20 -0.36
C ASN A 155 -5.38 12.32 -1.27
N CYS A 156 -4.70 11.32 -0.72
CA CYS A 156 -3.81 10.44 -1.48
C CYS A 156 -4.50 9.12 -1.84
N LEU A 157 -4.16 8.58 -3.02
CA LEU A 157 -4.46 7.20 -3.40
C LEU A 157 -3.21 6.35 -3.19
N ILE A 158 -3.28 5.35 -2.32
CA ILE A 158 -2.20 4.42 -1.98
C ILE A 158 -2.64 3.02 -2.40
N THR A 159 -2.12 2.51 -3.52
CA THR A 159 -2.65 1.27 -4.10
C THR A 159 -1.64 0.30 -4.70
N GLY A 160 -1.89 -1.01 -4.59
CA GLY A 160 -1.03 -2.01 -5.24
C GLY A 160 0.39 -2.06 -4.70
N ASN A 161 0.64 -1.54 -3.50
CA ASN A 161 1.98 -1.51 -2.91
C ASN A 161 2.24 -2.74 -2.04
N ARG A 162 3.51 -3.10 -1.85
CA ARG A 162 3.93 -4.31 -1.13
C ARG A 162 5.00 -4.02 -0.08
N ALA A 163 4.89 -4.62 1.11
CA ALA A 163 5.94 -4.54 2.15
C ALA A 163 6.08 -5.80 3.00
N GLY A 164 7.09 -5.84 3.87
CA GLY A 164 7.09 -6.73 5.04
C GLY A 164 5.94 -6.40 5.98
N SER A 165 5.78 -5.13 6.37
CA SER A 165 4.67 -4.62 7.17
C SER A 165 4.12 -3.30 6.64
N GLY A 166 2.80 -3.13 6.67
CA GLY A 166 2.15 -1.92 6.17
C GLY A 166 2.34 -1.80 4.65
N GLY A 167 1.72 -2.71 3.89
CA GLY A 167 1.88 -2.74 2.43
C GLY A 167 1.57 -1.40 1.78
N GLY A 168 0.47 -0.77 2.18
CA GLY A 168 0.14 0.59 1.79
C GLY A 168 0.91 1.62 2.62
N LEU A 169 0.69 1.61 3.93
CA LEU A 169 1.15 2.62 4.87
C LEU A 169 1.72 2.00 6.14
N TYR A 170 2.88 2.49 6.58
CA TYR A 170 3.48 2.14 7.86
C TYR A 170 3.73 3.40 8.67
N TYR A 171 3.13 3.50 9.86
CA TYR A 171 3.43 4.55 10.83
C TYR A 171 4.46 4.08 11.83
N TYR A 172 5.49 4.89 12.03
CA TYR A 172 6.47 4.75 13.10
C TYR A 172 6.37 5.95 14.03
N ARG A 173 5.86 5.73 15.25
CA ARG A 173 5.78 6.76 16.29
C ARG A 173 4.97 7.99 15.90
N GLY A 174 4.00 7.83 15.00
CA GLY A 174 3.09 8.88 14.57
C GLY A 174 3.04 9.11 13.06
N GLY A 175 2.13 10.00 12.70
CA GLY A 175 1.76 10.32 11.33
C GLY A 175 0.24 10.30 11.18
N GLU A 176 -0.24 11.04 10.20
CA GLU A 176 -1.67 11.20 9.95
C GLU A 176 -2.00 11.00 8.48
N ALA A 177 -3.06 10.25 8.19
CA ALA A 177 -3.66 10.15 6.86
C ALA A 177 -5.11 10.61 6.92
N ASN A 178 -5.43 11.63 6.13
CA ASN A 178 -6.75 12.21 6.01
C ASN A 178 -7.26 12.08 4.59
N ASN A 179 -8.54 11.69 4.45
CA ASN A 179 -9.22 11.63 3.16
C ASN A 179 -8.47 10.78 2.11
N CYS A 180 -7.75 9.76 2.56
CA CYS A 180 -6.96 8.90 1.69
C CYS A 180 -7.73 7.63 1.32
N THR A 181 -7.41 7.07 0.16
CA THR A 181 -7.87 5.72 -0.24
C THR A 181 -6.68 4.77 -0.23
N ILE A 182 -6.74 3.73 0.58
CA ILE A 182 -5.69 2.73 0.76
C ILE A 182 -6.25 1.38 0.34
N VAL A 183 -5.88 0.93 -0.87
CA VAL A 183 -6.56 -0.19 -1.53
C VAL A 183 -5.64 -1.11 -2.32
N GLY A 184 -5.86 -2.43 -2.27
CA GLY A 184 -5.11 -3.39 -3.07
C GLY A 184 -3.67 -3.58 -2.62
N ASN A 185 -3.30 -3.21 -1.40
CA ASN A 185 -1.93 -3.30 -0.90
C ASN A 185 -1.69 -4.63 -0.17
N THR A 186 -0.45 -5.13 -0.21
CA THR A 186 -0.10 -6.44 0.36
C THR A 186 1.08 -6.35 1.33
N ALA A 187 1.07 -7.18 2.37
CA ALA A 187 2.21 -7.30 3.27
C ALA A 187 2.56 -8.76 3.53
N THR A 188 3.84 -9.10 3.75
CA THR A 188 4.21 -10.51 4.02
C THR A 188 4.13 -10.88 5.49
N ASN A 189 4.33 -9.92 6.39
CA ASN A 189 4.42 -10.16 7.83
C ASN A 189 3.22 -9.58 8.58
N LYS A 190 2.94 -8.28 8.43
CA LYS A 190 1.88 -7.60 9.21
C LYS A 190 1.12 -6.54 8.40
N ALA A 191 -0.20 -6.65 8.38
CA ALA A 191 -1.16 -5.69 7.82
C ALA A 191 -0.86 -5.21 6.38
N GLY A 192 -1.57 -5.76 5.39
CA GLY A 192 -1.43 -5.34 3.98
C GLY A 192 -1.75 -3.87 3.75
N GLY A 193 -2.69 -3.30 4.51
CA GLY A 193 -3.13 -1.91 4.34
C GLY A 193 -2.27 -0.94 5.15
N ILE A 194 -2.57 -0.85 6.45
CA ILE A 194 -1.95 0.09 7.39
C ILE A 194 -1.37 -0.69 8.56
N TYR A 195 -0.12 -0.45 8.88
CA TYR A 195 0.48 -0.89 10.13
C TYR A 195 0.84 0.32 11.00
N CYS A 196 0.40 0.32 12.26
CA CYS A 196 0.73 1.35 13.23
C CYS A 196 1.70 0.80 14.26
N ASP A 197 2.91 1.35 14.29
CA ASP A 197 3.90 1.11 15.34
C ASP A 197 3.92 2.30 16.31
N GLU A 198 3.53 2.04 17.56
CA GLU A 198 3.34 3.01 18.64
C GLU A 198 2.18 4.01 18.43
N ALA A 199 2.16 4.77 17.33
CA ALA A 199 1.14 5.79 17.07
C ALA A 199 0.92 6.02 15.57
N GLY A 200 -0.31 6.39 15.21
CA GLY A 200 -0.70 6.71 13.84
C GLY A 200 -2.19 7.02 13.79
N LEU A 201 -2.60 7.91 12.89
CA LEU A 201 -3.95 8.45 12.86
C LEU A 201 -4.51 8.42 11.46
N THR A 202 -5.67 7.82 11.28
CA THR A 202 -6.29 7.67 9.96
C THR A 202 -7.73 8.13 10.06
N ARG A 203 -8.10 9.19 9.33
CA ARG A 203 -9.44 9.80 9.40
C ARG A 203 -10.01 10.00 8.01
N ASN A 204 -11.32 9.77 7.89
CA ASN A 204 -12.06 9.94 6.63
C ASN A 204 -11.43 9.17 5.47
N CYS A 205 -10.77 8.04 5.76
CA CYS A 205 -10.10 7.24 4.75
C CYS A 205 -10.95 6.04 4.36
N ILE A 206 -10.78 5.62 3.11
CA ILE A 206 -11.29 4.34 2.61
C ILE A 206 -10.13 3.34 2.69
N VAL A 207 -10.29 2.26 3.46
CA VAL A 207 -9.29 1.19 3.57
C VAL A 207 -9.96 -0.12 3.17
N TRP A 208 -9.60 -0.66 2.01
CA TRP A 208 -10.33 -1.78 1.39
C TRP A 208 -9.38 -2.69 0.61
N HIS A 209 -9.64 -3.99 0.53
CA HIS A 209 -8.86 -4.93 -0.30
C HIS A 209 -7.34 -4.91 0.00
N ASN A 210 -6.93 -4.95 1.26
CA ASN A 210 -5.51 -5.00 1.60
C ASN A 210 -5.17 -6.25 2.42
N ASP A 211 -4.14 -7.00 2.02
CA ASP A 211 -4.00 -8.41 2.41
C ASP A 211 -2.62 -8.79 2.96
N LEU A 212 -2.59 -9.87 3.73
CA LEU A 212 -1.37 -10.58 4.07
C LEU A 212 -1.06 -11.64 3.01
N ASN A 213 0.16 -11.64 2.47
CA ASN A 213 0.70 -12.59 1.50
C ASN A 213 -0.11 -12.73 0.20
N GLY A 214 -0.99 -11.77 -0.11
CA GLY A 214 -1.96 -11.91 -1.22
C GLY A 214 -2.90 -13.12 -1.03
N VAL A 215 -2.98 -13.67 0.18
CA VAL A 215 -3.83 -14.82 0.50
C VAL A 215 -5.20 -14.27 0.89
N TRP A 216 -6.03 -14.08 -0.12
CA TRP A 216 -7.42 -13.68 0.05
C TRP A 216 -8.17 -14.73 0.86
N SER A 217 -8.56 -14.37 2.09
CA SER A 217 -9.60 -15.05 2.84
C SER A 217 -10.74 -14.06 3.03
N GLU A 218 -11.65 -14.02 2.07
CA GLU A 218 -12.86 -13.20 2.14
C GLU A 218 -13.94 -13.96 2.91
N TRP A 219 -14.49 -13.32 3.94
CA TRP A 219 -15.64 -13.82 4.70
C TRP A 219 -16.98 -13.33 4.12
N PHE A 220 -16.91 -12.33 3.24
CA PHE A 220 -17.96 -11.94 2.31
C PHE A 220 -17.25 -11.65 0.99
N ALA A 221 -17.45 -12.53 0.01
CA ALA A 221 -16.79 -12.47 -1.28
C ALA A 221 -17.02 -11.11 -1.98
N ASP A 222 -16.04 -10.70 -2.78
CA ASP A 222 -16.08 -9.80 -3.95
C ASP A 222 -17.49 -9.54 -4.48
N THR A 223 -18.23 -8.73 -3.73
CA THR A 223 -19.49 -8.22 -4.20
C THR A 223 -19.10 -7.08 -5.09
N ASN A 224 -19.04 -7.30 -6.39
CA ASN A 224 -19.52 -6.24 -7.26
C ASN A 224 -20.99 -6.05 -6.87
N PRO A 225 -21.35 -4.97 -6.16
CA PRO A 225 -22.71 -4.80 -5.65
C PRO A 225 -23.74 -4.66 -6.78
N THR A 226 -23.29 -4.52 -8.03
CA THR A 226 -24.12 -4.47 -9.23
C THR A 226 -24.25 -5.83 -9.95
N ASN A 227 -23.36 -6.80 -9.72
CA ASN A 227 -23.43 -8.13 -10.34
C ASN A 227 -24.16 -9.12 -9.41
N LEU A 228 -25.36 -9.56 -9.80
CA LEU A 228 -26.17 -10.52 -9.04
C LEU A 228 -25.53 -11.91 -8.89
N ALA A 229 -24.64 -12.31 -9.82
CA ALA A 229 -23.93 -13.59 -9.79
C ALA A 229 -22.73 -13.60 -8.83
N SER A 230 -22.19 -12.43 -8.48
CA SER A 230 -21.07 -12.28 -7.54
C SER A 230 -21.51 -12.17 -6.07
N ARG A 231 -22.82 -12.16 -5.80
CA ARG A 231 -23.34 -12.03 -4.44
C ARG A 231 -23.30 -13.38 -3.73
N LEU A 232 -22.47 -13.47 -2.69
CA LEU A 232 -22.63 -14.48 -1.65
C LEU A 232 -23.96 -14.20 -0.93
N ALA A 233 -25.01 -14.90 -1.32
CA ALA A 233 -26.32 -14.80 -0.72
C ALA A 233 -26.74 -16.16 -0.18
N MET A 234 -26.97 -16.22 1.13
CA MET A 234 -27.67 -17.32 1.78
C MET A 234 -29.15 -17.19 1.40
N PHE A 235 -29.66 -18.12 0.59
CA PHE A 235 -31.00 -17.98 -0.01
C PHE A 235 -32.06 -18.90 0.60
N SER A 236 -31.66 -19.86 1.43
CA SER A 236 -32.58 -20.63 2.27
C SER A 236 -31.88 -21.14 3.53
N ILE A 237 -32.66 -21.19 4.61
CA ILE A 237 -32.41 -21.96 5.83
C ILE A 237 -33.61 -22.89 5.95
N ALA A 238 -33.42 -24.19 5.71
CA ALA A 238 -34.45 -25.20 5.96
C ALA A 238 -34.16 -25.87 7.31
N ASN A 239 -35.21 -26.07 8.12
CA ASN A 239 -35.13 -26.80 9.39
C ASN A 239 -36.06 -28.02 9.37
N THR A 240 -36.12 -28.72 8.24
CA THR A 240 -36.98 -29.90 8.08
C THR A 240 -36.26 -31.20 8.47
N ASN A 241 -34.92 -31.23 8.47
CA ASN A 241 -34.08 -32.37 8.88
C ASN A 241 -32.67 -31.94 9.37
N GLY A 242 -32.55 -30.78 10.02
CA GLY A 242 -31.28 -30.09 10.31
C GLY A 242 -31.11 -28.82 9.47
N LEU A 243 -30.24 -27.90 9.93
CA LEU A 243 -29.99 -26.61 9.25
C LEU A 243 -29.23 -26.85 7.94
N GLU A 244 -29.90 -26.67 6.79
CA GLU A 244 -29.25 -26.65 5.47
C GLU A 244 -28.93 -25.22 5.04
N ILE A 245 -27.65 -24.93 4.76
CA ILE A 245 -27.19 -23.63 4.25
C ILE A 245 -26.81 -23.79 2.78
N HIS A 246 -27.51 -23.06 1.91
CA HIS A 246 -27.18 -23.00 0.48
C HIS A 246 -26.51 -21.68 0.12
N VAL A 247 -25.38 -21.80 -0.57
CA VAL A 247 -24.47 -20.69 -0.83
C VAL A 247 -24.22 -20.58 -2.33
N ARG A 248 -24.38 -19.39 -2.91
CA ARG A 248 -23.91 -19.16 -4.27
C ARG A 248 -22.38 -19.20 -4.32
N CYS A 249 -21.83 -19.97 -5.25
CA CYS A 249 -20.39 -20.20 -5.38
C CYS A 249 -19.89 -20.03 -6.82
N THR A 250 -18.57 -20.01 -6.98
CA THR A 250 -17.89 -20.06 -8.29
C THR A 250 -16.90 -21.21 -8.29
N ASN A 251 -16.68 -21.86 -9.43
CA ASN A 251 -15.76 -23.01 -9.55
C ASN A 251 -14.26 -22.65 -9.45
N SER A 252 -13.91 -21.37 -9.35
CA SER A 252 -12.53 -20.87 -9.25
C SER A 252 -12.05 -20.66 -7.81
N ARG A 253 -12.78 -21.20 -6.82
CA ARG A 253 -12.55 -20.95 -5.40
C ARG A 253 -12.67 -22.22 -4.58
N ILE A 254 -12.09 -22.16 -3.38
CA ILE A 254 -12.18 -23.17 -2.33
C ILE A 254 -12.96 -22.57 -1.16
N TYR A 255 -13.88 -23.33 -0.57
CA TYR A 255 -14.81 -22.89 0.48
C TYR A 255 -14.63 -23.70 1.76
N SER A 256 -14.67 -23.04 2.92
CA SER A 256 -14.67 -23.69 4.24
C SER A 256 -15.73 -23.06 5.13
N PHE A 257 -16.46 -23.86 5.90
CA PHE A 257 -17.50 -23.38 6.81
C PHE A 257 -16.98 -23.43 8.24
N GLU A 258 -17.30 -22.39 9.01
CA GLU A 258 -16.94 -22.30 10.42
C GLU A 258 -18.17 -21.91 11.25
N TYR A 259 -18.14 -22.29 12.52
CA TYR A 259 -19.20 -21.99 13.47
C TYR A 259 -18.63 -21.52 14.82
N VAL A 260 -19.45 -20.78 15.55
CA VAL A 260 -19.18 -20.38 16.94
C VAL A 260 -20.50 -20.27 17.71
N GLU A 261 -20.53 -20.70 18.97
CA GLU A 261 -21.74 -20.63 19.80
C GLU A 261 -21.99 -19.21 20.35
N ASN A 262 -20.92 -18.45 20.58
CA ASN A 262 -20.96 -17.08 21.08
C ASN A 262 -20.11 -16.15 20.23
N LEU A 263 -20.73 -15.18 19.55
CA LEU A 263 -20.05 -14.19 18.69
C LEU A 263 -19.02 -13.32 19.42
N THR A 264 -19.23 -13.03 20.71
CA THR A 264 -18.43 -12.03 21.43
C THR A 264 -17.24 -12.63 22.17
N SER A 265 -17.29 -13.92 22.50
CA SER A 265 -16.26 -14.59 23.30
C SER A 265 -15.83 -15.97 22.79
N GLY A 266 -16.52 -16.51 21.78
CA GLY A 266 -16.23 -17.84 21.26
C GLY A 266 -15.10 -17.85 20.23
N THR A 267 -14.46 -19.01 20.08
CA THR A 267 -13.48 -19.27 19.02
C THR A 267 -14.17 -19.94 17.84
N TRP A 268 -13.98 -19.39 16.65
CA TRP A 268 -14.50 -19.99 15.42
C TRP A 268 -13.83 -21.34 15.16
N SER A 269 -14.65 -22.38 14.99
CA SER A 269 -14.22 -23.75 14.71
C SER A 269 -14.69 -24.18 13.33
N ASN A 270 -13.89 -24.97 12.63
CA ASN A 270 -14.31 -25.57 11.36
C ASN A 270 -15.52 -26.48 11.59
N VAL A 271 -16.50 -26.41 10.70
CA VAL A 271 -17.59 -27.38 10.70
C VAL A 271 -17.03 -28.71 10.14
N PRO A 272 -17.20 -29.84 10.86
CA PRO A 272 -16.62 -31.12 10.46
C PRO A 272 -16.98 -31.55 9.02
N GLY A 273 -15.96 -31.94 8.26
CA GLY A 273 -16.09 -32.43 6.88
C GLY A 273 -16.32 -31.36 5.81
N GLN A 274 -16.25 -30.07 6.17
CA GLN A 274 -16.75 -28.98 5.32
C GLN A 274 -15.74 -27.86 5.21
N THR A 275 -14.50 -28.30 5.08
CA THR A 275 -13.32 -27.50 4.81
C THR A 275 -12.78 -27.88 3.44
N ASN A 276 -12.18 -26.90 2.76
CA ASN A 276 -11.53 -27.09 1.47
C ASN A 276 -12.44 -27.64 0.35
N LEU A 277 -13.70 -27.22 0.35
CA LEU A 277 -14.70 -27.62 -0.65
C LEU A 277 -14.46 -26.87 -1.96
N PRO A 278 -14.20 -27.54 -3.09
CA PRO A 278 -14.12 -26.87 -4.38
C PRO A 278 -15.48 -26.27 -4.74
N GLY A 279 -15.49 -25.07 -5.29
CA GLY A 279 -16.71 -24.44 -5.77
C GLY A 279 -17.39 -25.26 -6.89
N ALA A 280 -18.71 -25.36 -6.84
CA ALA A 280 -19.48 -26.14 -7.80
C ALA A 280 -19.74 -25.38 -9.12
N ALA A 281 -19.71 -26.09 -10.24
CA ALA A 281 -20.06 -25.55 -11.56
C ALA A 281 -21.55 -25.14 -11.67
N SER A 282 -22.41 -25.71 -10.82
CA SER A 282 -23.82 -25.33 -10.68
C SER A 282 -24.02 -23.91 -10.15
N GLY A 283 -22.96 -23.26 -9.65
CA GLY A 283 -23.03 -21.96 -9.00
C GLY A 283 -23.66 -22.01 -7.60
N VAL A 284 -23.92 -23.21 -7.06
CA VAL A 284 -24.48 -23.42 -5.73
C VAL A 284 -23.72 -24.52 -5.01
N LEU A 285 -23.25 -24.20 -3.82
CA LEU A 285 -22.67 -25.12 -2.87
C LEU A 285 -23.68 -25.32 -1.74
N SER A 286 -24.20 -26.55 -1.63
CA SER A 286 -25.05 -26.99 -0.53
C SER A 286 -24.15 -27.63 0.52
N ALA A 287 -24.19 -27.16 1.76
CA ALA A 287 -23.30 -27.67 2.81
C ALA A 287 -24.02 -27.92 4.15
N ILE A 288 -23.65 -29.08 4.70
CA ILE A 288 -23.58 -29.59 6.09
C ILE A 288 -24.83 -29.78 6.98
N PRO A 289 -25.04 -31.00 7.51
CA PRO A 289 -25.81 -31.22 8.73
C PRO A 289 -25.08 -30.58 9.93
N VAL A 290 -25.64 -29.48 10.43
CA VAL A 290 -25.15 -28.78 11.60
C VAL A 290 -25.27 -29.70 12.83
N PRO A 291 -24.24 -29.81 13.70
CA PRO A 291 -24.38 -30.48 14.99
C PRO A 291 -25.59 -29.92 15.73
N VAL A 292 -26.35 -30.75 16.47
CA VAL A 292 -27.54 -30.27 17.21
C VAL A 292 -27.10 -29.33 18.33
N VAL A 293 -26.85 -28.06 18.00
CA VAL A 293 -26.58 -26.97 18.93
C VAL A 293 -27.83 -26.12 19.04
N THR A 294 -28.19 -25.77 20.26
CA THR A 294 -29.40 -24.98 20.58
C THR A 294 -29.32 -23.55 20.03
N GLN A 295 -28.10 -23.03 19.81
CA GLN A 295 -27.83 -21.74 19.18
C GLN A 295 -26.39 -21.69 18.63
N GLY A 296 -26.19 -21.14 17.43
CA GLY A 296 -24.85 -20.99 16.84
C GLY A 296 -24.82 -19.99 15.69
N TYR A 297 -23.67 -19.37 15.48
CA TYR A 297 -23.38 -18.45 14.39
C TYR A 297 -22.44 -19.12 13.40
N PHE A 298 -22.67 -18.89 12.10
CA PHE A 298 -21.92 -19.53 11.02
C PHE A 298 -21.28 -18.47 10.14
N ARG A 299 -20.09 -18.78 9.60
CA ARG A 299 -19.43 -17.98 8.57
C ARG A 299 -18.79 -18.88 7.54
N ILE A 300 -18.57 -18.33 6.34
CA ILE A 300 -18.02 -19.06 5.20
C ILE A 300 -16.74 -18.35 4.78
N LYS A 301 -15.65 -19.10 4.71
CA LYS A 301 -14.37 -18.67 4.16
C LYS A 301 -14.32 -19.04 2.68
N ALA A 302 -14.07 -18.08 1.80
CA ALA A 302 -13.74 -18.35 0.41
C ALA A 302 -12.29 -17.96 0.12
N THR A 303 -11.50 -18.88 -0.43
CA THR A 303 -10.09 -18.65 -0.81
C THR A 303 -9.89 -18.88 -2.30
N LYS A 304 -8.94 -18.13 -2.89
CA LYS A 304 -8.37 -18.49 -4.19
C LYS A 304 -7.51 -19.75 -4.01
N PRO A 305 -7.52 -20.70 -4.97
CA PRO A 305 -6.55 -21.78 -5.03
C PRO A 305 -5.11 -21.25 -5.03
#